data_AF-A0A6B3HAK7-F1
#
_entry.id   AF-A0A6B3HAK7-F1
#
_cell.length_a   1.000
_cell.length_b   1.000
_cell.length_c   1.000
_cell.angle_alpha   90.00
_cell.angle_beta   90.00
_cell.angle_gamma   90.00
#
_symmetry.space_group_name_H-M   'P 1'
#
loop_
_entity.id
_entity.type
_entity.pdbx_description
1 polymer ?
#
loop_
_entity_poly.entity_id
_entity_poly.type
_entity_poly.pdbx_seq_one_letter_code
_entity_poly.pdbx_strand_id
1 'polypeptide(L)'
;IVPMVFDRLTRGEAPRIFGDDYPTPDGTCVRDYIHVADLADAHLAVARKLAVREGGDLTLNIGRGEGVSVRELIDVIREVSGHPVE
;
A
#
# COMPACT_ATOMS: atom_id res chain seq x y z
N ILE A 1 -6.40 4.03 -4.07
CA ILE A 1 -5.57 5.26 -4.07
C ILE A 1 -4.63 5.30 -5.27
N VAL A 2 -3.75 4.29 -5.44
CA VAL A 2 -2.77 4.22 -6.53
C VAL A 2 -3.37 4.40 -7.94
N PRO A 3 -4.44 3.69 -8.35
CA PRO A 3 -5.00 3.88 -9.70
C PRO A 3 -5.53 5.29 -9.97
N MET A 4 -6.15 5.91 -8.95
CA MET A 4 -6.64 7.29 -9.05
C MET A 4 -5.50 8.30 -9.17
N VAL A 5 -4.40 8.11 -8.43
CA VAL A 5 -3.22 9.00 -8.54
C VAL A 5 -2.68 8.94 -9.96
N PHE A 6 -2.50 7.74 -10.53
CA PHE A 6 -2.04 7.60 -11.91
C PHE A 6 -3.03 8.18 -12.94
N ASP A 7 -4.34 7.94 -12.82
CA ASP A 7 -5.32 8.54 -13.74
C ASP A 7 -5.21 10.08 -13.76
N ARG A 8 -5.09 10.72 -12.60
CA ARG A 8 -4.92 12.18 -12.53
C ARG A 8 -3.59 12.65 -13.12
N LEU A 9 -2.48 12.00 -12.76
CA LEU A 9 -1.15 12.35 -13.29
C LEU A 9 -1.11 12.22 -14.82
N THR A 10 -1.72 11.18 -15.39
CA THR A 10 -1.80 11.00 -16.86
C THR A 10 -2.66 12.04 -17.57
N ARG A 11 -3.54 12.74 -16.84
CA ARG A 11 -4.33 13.88 -17.32
C ARG A 11 -3.65 15.24 -17.08
N GLY A 12 -2.45 15.26 -16.48
CA GLY A 12 -1.79 16.48 -16.06
C GLY A 12 -2.44 17.15 -14.84
N GLU A 13 -3.24 16.41 -14.08
CA GLU A 13 -3.92 16.91 -12.89
C GLU A 13 -3.16 16.53 -11.61
N ALA A 14 -3.23 17.40 -10.60
CA ALA A 14 -2.67 17.07 -9.28
C ALA A 14 -3.43 15.89 -8.64
N PRO A 15 -2.73 14.98 -7.93
CA PRO A 15 -3.35 13.95 -7.10
C PRO A 15 -4.30 14.55 -6.07
N ARG A 16 -5.39 13.84 -5.78
CA ARG A 16 -6.40 14.28 -4.81
C ARG A 16 -6.22 13.56 -3.48
N ILE A 17 -6.05 14.32 -2.40
CA ILE A 17 -6.03 13.84 -1.02
C ILE A 17 -7.41 14.10 -0.40
N PHE A 18 -7.96 13.12 0.31
CA PHE A 18 -9.24 13.22 1.01
C PHE A 18 -9.00 13.25 2.53
N GLY A 19 -8.96 14.46 3.08
CA GLY A 19 -8.65 14.71 4.49
C GLY A 19 -7.15 14.86 4.73
N ASP A 20 -6.81 15.93 5.43
CA ASP A 20 -5.46 16.34 5.83
C ASP A 20 -5.43 16.79 7.31
N ASP A 21 -6.43 16.38 8.09
CA ASP A 21 -6.65 16.73 9.50
C ASP A 21 -6.67 15.49 10.42
N TYR A 22 -6.22 14.33 9.95
CA TYR A 22 -6.07 13.14 10.78
C TYR A 22 -4.96 13.32 11.83
N PRO A 23 -5.05 12.68 13.01
CA PRO A 23 -3.99 12.68 14.02
C PRO A 23 -2.80 11.79 13.59
N THR A 24 -2.12 12.22 12.52
CA THR A 24 -0.99 11.55 11.86
C THR A 24 0.07 12.60 11.55
N PRO A 25 1.35 12.23 11.36
CA PRO A 25 2.44 13.21 11.25
C PRO A 25 2.25 14.28 10.15
N ASP A 26 1.59 13.96 9.04
CA ASP A 26 1.33 14.88 7.93
C ASP A 26 -0.16 15.20 7.70
N GLY A 27 -1.01 14.78 8.64
CA GLY A 27 -2.46 14.98 8.57
C GLY A 27 -3.20 14.00 7.66
N THR A 28 -2.52 13.16 6.88
CA THR A 28 -3.16 12.27 5.90
C THR A 28 -3.28 10.81 6.37
N CYS A 29 -4.24 10.07 5.82
CA CYS A 29 -4.48 8.68 6.22
C CYS A 29 -3.22 7.78 6.06
N VAL A 30 -2.85 7.06 7.12
CA VAL A 30 -1.77 6.06 7.11
C VAL A 30 -2.33 4.66 6.82
N ARG A 31 -1.70 3.90 5.91
CA ARG A 31 -2.06 2.51 5.57
C ARG A 31 -0.82 1.64 5.41
N ASP A 32 -0.96 0.35 5.69
CA ASP A 32 0.07 -0.66 5.39
C ASP A 32 -0.12 -1.16 3.96
N TYR A 33 0.82 -0.83 3.07
CA TYR A 33 0.84 -1.28 1.68
C TYR A 33 1.78 -2.47 1.51
N ILE A 34 1.26 -3.57 0.96
CA ILE A 34 2.02 -4.77 0.64
C ILE A 34 2.10 -4.96 -0.88
N HIS A 35 3.26 -5.41 -1.35
CA HIS A 35 3.42 -5.78 -2.75
C HIS A 35 2.62 -7.05 -3.07
N VAL A 36 1.94 -7.09 -4.22
CA VAL A 36 1.06 -8.22 -4.59
C VAL A 36 1.81 -9.55 -4.69
N ALA A 37 3.08 -9.52 -5.09
CA ALA A 37 3.92 -10.72 -5.13
C ALA A 37 4.22 -11.27 -3.72
N ASP A 38 4.52 -10.41 -2.75
CA ASP A 38 4.77 -10.84 -1.36
C ASP A 38 3.50 -11.44 -0.74
N LEU A 39 2.34 -10.87 -1.07
CA LEU A 39 1.06 -11.45 -0.67
C LEU A 39 0.86 -12.84 -1.28
N ALA A 40 1.16 -13.03 -2.57
CA ALA A 40 1.06 -14.33 -3.23
C ALA A 40 2.04 -15.36 -2.62
N ASP A 41 3.28 -14.95 -2.33
CA ASP A 41 4.28 -15.78 -1.67
C ASP A 41 3.85 -16.19 -0.26
N ALA A 42 3.24 -15.28 0.49
CA ALA A 42 2.68 -15.58 1.80
C ALA A 42 1.56 -16.63 1.72
N HIS A 43 0.66 -16.54 0.72
CA HIS A 43 -0.35 -17.56 0.50
C HIS A 43 0.26 -18.93 0.17
N LEU A 44 1.30 -18.98 -0.68
CA LEU A 44 2.00 -20.21 -1.02
C LEU A 44 2.69 -20.82 0.21
N ALA A 45 3.32 -20.00 1.05
CA ALA A 45 3.95 -20.44 2.29
C ALA A 45 2.93 -21.05 3.26
N VAL A 46 1.76 -20.42 3.43
CA VAL A 46 0.67 -20.94 4.25
C VAL A 46 0.15 -22.27 3.71
N ALA A 47 -0.09 -22.36 2.40
CA ALA A 47 -0.56 -23.59 1.77
C ALA A 47 0.41 -24.77 1.99
N ARG A 48 1.72 -24.54 1.80
CA ARG A 48 2.75 -25.55 2.08
C ARG A 48 2.78 -25.97 3.54
N LYS A 49 2.62 -25.02 4.46
CA LYS A 49 2.62 -25.30 5.91
C LYS A 49 1.41 -26.15 6.32
N LEU A 50 0.23 -25.84 5.78
CA LEU A 50 -1.00 -26.58 6.05
C LEU A 50 -0.95 -28.00 5.45
N ALA A 51 -0.32 -28.18 4.30
CA ALA A 51 -0.23 -29.48 3.63
C ALA A 51 0.50 -30.57 4.44
N VAL A 52 1.42 -30.18 5.34
CA VAL A 52 2.22 -31.11 6.15
C VAL A 52 1.85 -31.08 7.64
N ARG A 53 0.89 -30.25 8.03
CA ARG A 53 0.47 -30.09 9.42
C ARG A 53 -0.76 -30.95 9.69
N GLU A 54 -0.76 -31.70 10.79
CA GLU A 54 -1.98 -32.34 11.28
C GLU A 54 -2.92 -31.28 11.89
N GLY A 55 -3.98 -30.97 11.13
CA GLY A 55 -5.13 -30.19 11.58
C GLY A 55 -4.91 -28.70 11.88
N GLY A 56 -6.05 -28.00 11.95
CA GLY A 56 -6.19 -26.64 12.45
C GLY A 56 -6.10 -25.54 11.38
N ASP A 57 -6.85 -24.48 11.62
CA ASP A 57 -6.83 -23.27 10.80
C ASP A 57 -5.69 -22.32 11.21
N LEU A 58 -5.34 -21.41 10.30
CA LEU A 58 -4.41 -20.32 10.55
C LEU A 58 -5.11 -19.00 10.22
N THR A 59 -5.16 -18.10 11.20
CA THR A 59 -5.55 -16.71 11.02
C THR A 59 -4.34 -15.84 11.22
N LEU A 60 -3.89 -15.16 10.17
CA LEU A 60 -2.66 -14.38 10.15
C LEU A 60 -2.91 -13.02 9.50
N ASN A 61 -2.25 -11.99 10.02
CA ASN A 61 -2.10 -10.72 9.30
C ASN A 61 -0.95 -10.87 8.29
N ILE A 62 -1.14 -10.36 7.08
CA ILE A 62 -0.10 -10.28 6.06
C ILE A 62 -0.01 -8.81 5.64
N GLY A 63 1.14 -8.20 5.89
CA GLY A 63 1.40 -6.78 5.65
C GLY A 63 2.90 -6.50 5.77
N ARG A 64 3.31 -5.28 5.44
CA ARG A 64 4.69 -4.82 5.62
C ARG A 64 5.00 -4.54 7.09
N GLY A 65 3.97 -4.28 7.91
CA GLY A 65 4.11 -3.88 9.31
C GLY A 65 4.50 -2.41 9.48
N GLU A 66 4.62 -1.67 8.39
CA GLU A 66 5.05 -0.28 8.36
C GLU A 66 4.00 0.56 7.60
N GLY A 67 3.40 1.52 8.30
CA GLY A 67 2.45 2.45 7.70
C GLY A 67 3.12 3.45 6.77
N VAL A 68 2.41 3.82 5.71
CA VAL A 68 2.74 4.93 4.81
C VAL A 68 1.52 5.85 4.72
N SER A 69 1.73 7.15 4.84
CA SER A 69 0.69 8.16 4.68
C SER A 69 0.28 8.29 3.20
N VAL A 70 -0.83 8.98 2.94
CA VAL A 70 -1.23 9.29 1.56
C VAL A 70 -0.23 10.22 0.90
N ARG A 71 0.31 11.19 1.64
CA ARG A 71 1.28 12.16 1.11
C ARG A 71 2.60 11.48 0.75
N GLU A 72 3.14 10.69 1.65
CA GLU A 72 4.35 9.87 1.43
C GLU A 72 4.19 8.97 0.20
N LEU A 73 3.02 8.30 0.05
CA LEU A 73 2.76 7.48 -1.13
C LEU A 73 2.74 8.30 -2.43
N ILE A 74 2.13 9.48 -2.43
CA ILE A 74 2.09 10.35 -3.61
C ILE A 74 3.49 10.84 -3.97
N ASP A 75 4.31 11.19 -2.98
CA ASP A 75 5.69 11.62 -3.18
C ASP A 75 6.53 10.52 -3.84
N VAL A 76 6.41 9.28 -3.35
CA VAL A 76 7.06 8.10 -3.96
C VAL A 76 6.57 7.87 -5.40
N ILE A 77 5.26 7.94 -5.65
CA ILE A 77 4.73 7.77 -7.01
C ILE A 77 5.32 8.83 -7.94
N ARG A 78 5.35 10.09 -7.52
CA ARG A 78 5.90 11.21 -8.32
C ARG A 78 7.37 11.03 -8.63
N GLU A 79 8.17 10.64 -7.63
CA GLU A 79 9.60 10.38 -7.79
C GLU A 79 9.84 9.27 -8.82
N VAL A 80 9.18 8.12 -8.64
CA VAL A 80 9.38 6.93 -9.50
C VAL A 80 8.83 7.15 -10.91
N SER A 81 7.74 7.91 -11.06
CA SER A 81 7.10 8.16 -12.35
C SER A 81 7.65 9.36 -13.12
N GLY A 82 8.54 10.17 -12.50
CA GLY A 82 9.10 11.36 -13.14
C GLY A 82 8.12 12.53 -13.28
N HIS A 83 7.19 12.68 -12.33
CA HIS A 83 6.22 13.78 -12.25
C HIS A 83 6.56 14.75 -11.09
N PRO A 84 7.62 15.59 -11.23
CA PRO A 84 8.08 16.49 -10.17
C PRO A 84 7.03 17.52 -9.74
N VAL A 85 7.24 18.08 -8.56
CA VAL A 85 6.40 19.14 -7.97
C VAL A 85 6.72 20.47 -8.65
N GLU A 86 5.72 21.13 -9.23
CA GLU A 86 5.74 22.57 -9.47
C GLU A 86 5.13 23.30 -8.28
#